data_AF-A0A1X7ER14-F1
#
_entry.id   AF-A0A1X7ER14-F1
#
_cell.length_a   1.000
_cell.length_b   1.000
_cell.length_c   1.000
_cell.angle_alpha   90.00
_cell.angle_beta   90.00
_cell.angle_gamma   90.00
#
_symmetry.space_group_name_H-M   'P 1'
#
loop_
_entity.id
_entity.type
_entity.pdbx_description
1 polymer ?
#
loop_
_entity_poly.entity_id
_entity_poly.type
_entity_poly.pdbx_seq_one_letter_code
_entity_poly.pdbx_strand_id
1 'polypeptide(L)'
;MLKENVMKMLEEKQTAQDSIELYKDEIAYINEKELIFGGSVKETDSYTRFFDAYIERVNKETEEMIAEETPSNFLDKPLSFLKENMEEFAYIESPLFEMIGVEGVTLELDDVFRYYNVLLGLKVQKKWHDVIKTYLSEQINGGKFELSFNGNDGLWDINFALDGVQGFHEGMSIGEAYKLIYTFLFNLVAQTEK
;
A
#
# COMPACT_ATOMS: atom_id res chain seq x y z
N MET A 1 16.51 1.65 -4.77
CA MET A 1 15.64 0.58 -4.26
C MET A 1 14.42 0.41 -5.15
N LEU A 2 13.51 1.38 -5.21
CA LEU A 2 12.30 1.30 -6.04
C LEU A 2 12.64 1.11 -7.52
N LYS A 3 13.58 1.86 -8.09
CA LYS A 3 14.05 1.64 -9.47
C LYS A 3 14.50 0.19 -9.71
N GLU A 4 15.30 -0.37 -8.80
CA GLU A 4 15.83 -1.73 -8.91
C GLU A 4 14.71 -2.78 -8.76
N ASN A 5 13.80 -2.56 -7.82
CA ASN A 5 12.66 -3.44 -7.58
C ASN A 5 11.66 -3.43 -8.74
N VAL A 6 11.37 -2.26 -9.31
CA VAL A 6 10.53 -2.12 -10.51
C VAL A 6 11.19 -2.83 -11.70
N MET A 7 12.50 -2.65 -11.92
CA MET A 7 13.22 -3.37 -12.97
C MET A 7 13.14 -4.89 -12.79
N LYS A 8 13.37 -5.39 -11.57
CA LYS A 8 13.26 -6.81 -11.25
C LYS A 8 11.85 -7.33 -11.52
N MET A 9 10.81 -6.62 -11.08
CA MET A 9 9.41 -6.99 -11.35
C MET A 9 9.11 -7.02 -12.87
N LEU A 10 9.62 -6.06 -13.64
CA LEU A 10 9.46 -6.03 -15.10
C LEU A 10 10.13 -7.25 -15.76
N GLU A 11 11.34 -7.60 -15.34
CA GLU A 11 12.07 -8.78 -15.83
C GLU A 11 11.34 -10.08 -15.51
N GLU A 12 10.86 -10.25 -14.27
CA GLU A 12 10.11 -11.43 -13.84
C GLU A 12 8.82 -11.59 -14.64
N LYS A 13 8.02 -10.51 -14.78
CA LYS A 13 6.75 -10.57 -15.51
C LYS A 13 6.93 -10.77 -17.02
N GLN A 14 8.02 -10.27 -17.62
CA GLN A 14 8.34 -10.50 -19.02
C GLN A 14 8.53 -11.99 -19.34
N THR A 15 9.05 -12.77 -18.39
CA THR A 15 9.23 -14.22 -18.58
C THR A 15 7.91 -15.01 -18.51
N ALA A 16 6.85 -14.41 -17.95
CA ALA A 16 5.59 -15.08 -17.62
C ALA A 16 4.41 -14.68 -18.53
N GLN A 17 4.40 -13.50 -19.14
CA GLN A 17 3.25 -12.94 -19.86
C GLN A 17 3.63 -12.13 -21.10
N ASP A 18 2.76 -12.12 -22.12
CA ASP A 18 2.91 -11.30 -23.34
C ASP A 18 2.73 -9.79 -23.07
N SER A 19 1.98 -9.43 -22.02
CA SER A 19 1.74 -8.05 -21.59
C SER A 19 1.81 -7.91 -20.08
N ILE A 20 2.56 -6.92 -19.60
CA ILE A 20 2.73 -6.62 -18.18
C ILE A 20 1.64 -5.65 -17.74
N GLU A 21 0.79 -6.08 -16.81
CA GLU A 21 -0.21 -5.19 -16.20
C GLU A 21 0.41 -4.28 -15.15
N LEU A 22 0.23 -2.96 -15.35
CA LEU A 22 0.76 -1.90 -14.49
C LEU A 22 -0.29 -0.83 -14.21
N TYR A 23 -0.20 -0.20 -13.05
CA TYR A 23 -0.99 0.98 -12.71
C TYR A 23 -0.39 2.21 -13.39
N LYS A 24 -1.23 3.21 -13.63
CA LYS A 24 -0.85 4.47 -14.28
C LYS A 24 0.41 5.12 -13.70
N ASP A 25 0.56 5.13 -12.37
CA ASP A 25 1.70 5.79 -11.72
C ASP A 25 3.00 5.00 -11.87
N GLU A 26 2.94 3.67 -11.96
CA GLU A 26 4.11 2.84 -12.29
C GLU A 26 4.57 3.11 -13.73
N ILE A 27 3.61 3.24 -14.65
CA ILE A 27 3.88 3.58 -16.06
C ILE A 27 4.53 4.97 -16.14
N ALA A 28 3.97 5.95 -15.43
CA ALA A 28 4.53 7.29 -15.36
C ALA A 28 5.97 7.28 -14.81
N TYR A 29 6.22 6.50 -13.75
CA TYR A 29 7.55 6.34 -13.17
C TYR A 29 8.56 5.70 -14.13
N ILE A 30 8.16 4.62 -14.82
CA ILE A 30 8.97 3.95 -15.84
C ILE A 30 9.38 4.91 -16.95
N ASN A 31 8.41 5.72 -17.43
CA ASN A 31 8.65 6.71 -18.47
C ASN A 31 9.56 7.84 -17.98
N GLU A 32 9.33 8.37 -16.76
CA GLU A 32 10.14 9.44 -16.16
C GLU A 32 11.60 9.00 -15.98
N LYS A 33 11.83 7.75 -15.56
CA LYS A 33 13.17 7.21 -15.31
C LYS A 33 13.82 6.57 -16.56
N GLU A 34 13.16 6.66 -17.72
CA GLU A 34 13.61 6.09 -19.00
C GLU A 34 13.99 4.60 -18.87
N LEU A 35 13.20 3.81 -18.13
CA LEU A 35 13.50 2.39 -17.90
C LEU A 35 13.22 1.58 -19.17
N ILE A 36 14.21 0.79 -19.59
CA ILE A 36 14.14 -0.04 -20.80
C ILE A 36 13.82 -1.48 -20.40
N PHE A 37 12.76 -2.04 -20.98
CA PHE A 37 12.36 -3.45 -20.80
C PHE A 37 11.75 -3.98 -22.11
N GLY A 38 11.75 -5.31 -22.30
CA GLY A 38 11.43 -5.96 -23.58
C GLY A 38 9.97 -6.43 -23.74
N GLY A 39 9.02 -5.85 -22.99
CA GLY A 39 7.62 -6.27 -22.96
C GLY A 39 6.63 -5.17 -23.36
N SER A 40 5.38 -5.55 -23.64
CA SER A 40 4.29 -4.59 -23.78
C SER A 40 3.66 -4.30 -22.41
N VAL A 41 3.21 -3.06 -22.19
CA VAL A 41 2.50 -2.67 -20.97
C VAL A 41 1.03 -2.51 -21.25
N LYS A 42 0.21 -3.06 -20.36
CA LYS A 42 -1.23 -2.84 -20.31
C LYS A 42 -1.55 -2.07 -19.03
N GLU A 43 -2.00 -0.83 -19.20
CA GLU A 43 -2.53 -0.07 -18.06
C GLU A 43 -3.75 -0.81 -17.47
N THR A 44 -3.75 -0.99 -16.16
CA THR A 44 -4.86 -1.53 -15.39
C THR A 44 -5.17 -0.60 -14.24
N ASP A 45 -6.40 -0.64 -13.76
CA ASP A 45 -6.85 0.05 -12.54
C ASP A 45 -7.52 -0.95 -11.56
N SER A 46 -7.27 -2.23 -11.78
CA SER A 46 -7.93 -3.32 -11.04
C SER A 46 -7.17 -3.69 -9.77
N TYR A 47 -7.89 -3.79 -8.64
CA TYR A 47 -7.33 -4.33 -7.39
C TYR A 47 -7.06 -5.84 -7.45
N THR A 48 -7.44 -6.52 -8.54
CA THR A 48 -7.16 -7.96 -8.74
C THR A 48 -5.66 -8.28 -8.72
N ARG A 49 -4.78 -7.29 -8.87
CA ARG A 49 -3.33 -7.47 -8.68
C ARG A 49 -2.93 -7.85 -7.25
N PHE A 50 -3.86 -7.75 -6.29
CA PHE A 50 -3.71 -8.25 -4.92
C PHE A 50 -4.24 -9.67 -4.72
N PHE A 51 -4.62 -10.40 -5.77
CA PHE A 51 -5.19 -11.75 -5.61
C PHE A 51 -4.20 -12.81 -5.12
N ASP A 52 -2.90 -12.55 -5.25
CA ASP A 52 -1.83 -13.39 -4.70
C ASP A 52 -1.35 -12.90 -3.32
N ALA A 53 -2.07 -11.96 -2.68
CA ALA A 53 -1.72 -11.46 -1.36
C ALA A 53 -2.06 -12.48 -0.25
N TYR A 54 -1.30 -12.46 0.83
CA TYR A 54 -1.71 -13.06 2.10
C TYR A 54 -2.55 -12.05 2.86
N ILE A 55 -3.70 -12.47 3.39
CA ILE A 55 -4.61 -11.60 4.14
C ILE A 55 -5.06 -12.31 5.40
N GLU A 56 -4.95 -11.63 6.54
CA GLU A 56 -5.48 -12.09 7.81
C GLU A 56 -6.34 -11.02 8.49
N ARG A 57 -7.39 -11.47 9.17
CA ARG A 57 -8.11 -10.66 10.14
C ARG A 57 -7.61 -11.01 11.53
N VAL A 58 -7.36 -9.98 12.33
CA VAL A 58 -6.74 -10.11 13.65
C VAL A 58 -7.55 -9.32 14.65
N ASN A 59 -7.67 -9.84 15.88
CA ASN A 59 -8.29 -9.12 16.97
C ASN A 59 -7.33 -8.04 17.50
N LYS A 60 -7.79 -6.80 17.57
CA LYS A 60 -6.98 -5.66 18.02
C LYS A 60 -6.50 -5.74 19.47
N GLU A 61 -7.29 -6.34 20.35
CA GLU A 61 -6.98 -6.41 21.77
C GLU A 61 -6.05 -7.58 22.10
N THR A 62 -6.30 -8.75 21.50
CA THR A 62 -5.55 -9.97 21.82
C THR A 62 -4.40 -10.25 20.88
N GLU A 63 -4.32 -9.55 19.73
CA GLU A 63 -3.38 -9.82 18.63
C GLU A 63 -3.51 -11.25 18.06
N GLU A 64 -4.59 -11.96 18.38
CA GLU A 64 -4.83 -13.31 17.88
C GLU A 64 -5.48 -13.27 16.51
N MET A 65 -4.97 -14.11 15.59
CA MET A 65 -5.55 -14.30 14.26
C MET A 65 -6.97 -14.85 14.40
N ILE A 66 -7.92 -14.15 13.76
CA ILE A 66 -9.33 -14.55 13.67
C ILE A 66 -9.53 -15.47 12.47
N ALA A 67 -8.99 -15.09 11.31
CA ALA A 67 -9.07 -15.89 10.09
C ALA A 67 -8.01 -15.46 9.07
N GLU A 68 -7.48 -16.43 8.34
CA GLU A 68 -6.84 -16.21 7.03
C GLU A 68 -7.94 -16.10 5.96
N GLU A 69 -7.88 -15.07 5.14
CA GLU A 69 -8.92 -14.73 4.15
C GLU A 69 -8.48 -15.06 2.73
N THR A 70 -9.41 -15.54 1.91
CA THR A 70 -9.16 -15.71 0.47
C THR A 70 -9.23 -14.34 -0.23
N PRO A 71 -8.16 -13.87 -0.91
CA PRO A 71 -8.10 -12.52 -1.48
C PRO A 71 -9.27 -12.17 -2.40
N SER A 72 -9.64 -13.07 -3.31
CA SER A 72 -10.74 -12.84 -4.25
C SER A 72 -12.09 -12.58 -3.57
N ASN A 73 -12.29 -13.10 -2.36
CA ASN A 73 -13.55 -12.93 -1.63
C ASN A 73 -13.48 -11.73 -0.68
N PHE A 74 -12.34 -11.54 0.00
CA PHE A 74 -12.20 -10.50 1.01
C PHE A 74 -12.06 -9.11 0.41
N LEU A 75 -11.29 -8.98 -0.67
CA LEU A 75 -11.08 -7.70 -1.34
C LEU A 75 -12.37 -7.15 -1.99
N ASP A 76 -13.32 -8.03 -2.31
CA ASP A 76 -14.65 -7.65 -2.84
C ASP A 76 -15.62 -7.16 -1.75
N LYS A 77 -15.31 -7.37 -0.47
CA LYS A 77 -16.15 -6.86 0.62
C LYS A 77 -16.17 -5.33 0.63
N PRO A 78 -17.29 -4.70 1.02
CA PRO A 78 -17.31 -3.25 1.21
C PRO A 78 -16.36 -2.86 2.35
N LEU A 79 -15.74 -1.68 2.25
CA LEU A 79 -14.87 -1.14 3.29
C LEU A 79 -15.63 -0.94 4.62
N SER A 80 -16.95 -0.78 4.58
CA SER A 80 -17.83 -0.77 5.76
C SER A 80 -17.77 -2.07 6.58
N PHE A 81 -17.25 -3.17 6.03
CA PHE A 81 -17.00 -4.40 6.79
C PHE A 81 -16.15 -4.12 8.05
N LEU A 82 -15.10 -3.29 7.98
CA LEU A 82 -14.27 -2.94 9.15
C LEU A 82 -15.01 -2.04 10.15
N LYS A 83 -16.06 -1.35 9.71
CA LYS A 83 -16.94 -0.57 10.60
C LYS A 83 -17.92 -1.45 11.36
N GLU A 84 -18.30 -2.57 10.78
CA GLU A 84 -19.15 -3.58 11.42
C GLU A 84 -18.37 -4.50 12.37
N ASN A 85 -17.05 -4.63 12.16
CA ASN A 85 -16.13 -5.47 12.93
C ASN A 85 -14.98 -4.62 13.50
N MET A 86 -15.32 -3.63 14.32
CA MET A 86 -14.39 -2.60 14.80
C MET A 86 -13.29 -3.12 15.71
N GLU A 87 -13.51 -4.28 16.34
CA GLU A 87 -12.55 -5.00 17.17
C GLU A 87 -11.46 -5.70 16.35
N GLU A 88 -11.55 -5.66 15.03
CA GLU A 88 -10.65 -6.33 14.10
C GLU A 88 -9.83 -5.34 13.27
N PHE A 89 -8.67 -5.79 12.81
CA PHE A 89 -7.95 -5.18 11.71
C PHE A 89 -7.67 -6.20 10.61
N ALA A 90 -7.51 -5.73 9.38
CA ALA A 90 -7.06 -6.53 8.25
C ALA A 90 -5.58 -6.27 8.00
N TYR A 91 -4.75 -7.30 8.07
CA TYR A 91 -3.35 -7.26 7.70
C TYR A 91 -3.16 -7.91 6.33
N ILE A 92 -2.39 -7.27 5.45
CA ILE A 92 -2.09 -7.77 4.11
C ILE A 92 -0.59 -7.75 3.84
N GLU A 93 -0.09 -8.84 3.26
CA GLU A 93 1.23 -8.92 2.66
C GLU A 93 1.07 -9.19 1.17
N SER A 94 1.84 -8.47 0.34
CA SER A 94 1.78 -8.64 -1.11
C SER A 94 3.12 -8.32 -1.75
N PRO A 95 3.51 -9.03 -2.83
CA PRO A 95 4.67 -8.66 -3.63
C PRO A 95 4.64 -7.21 -4.13
N LEU A 96 3.45 -6.61 -4.27
CA LEU A 96 3.30 -5.20 -4.61
C LEU A 96 3.83 -4.29 -3.49
N PHE A 97 3.50 -4.58 -2.23
CA PHE A 97 4.01 -3.81 -1.09
C PHE A 97 5.51 -4.04 -0.90
N GLU A 98 5.98 -5.28 -1.04
CA GLU A 98 7.40 -5.60 -0.96
C GLU A 98 8.22 -4.83 -2.01
N MET A 99 7.68 -4.69 -3.24
CA MET A 99 8.32 -3.92 -4.32
C MET A 99 8.60 -2.47 -3.92
N ILE A 100 7.75 -1.86 -3.09
CA ILE A 100 7.92 -0.49 -2.60
C ILE A 100 8.55 -0.43 -1.19
N GLY A 101 9.07 -1.56 -0.69
CA GLY A 101 9.73 -1.62 0.60
C GLY A 101 8.79 -1.57 1.81
N VAL A 102 7.55 -2.04 1.63
CA VAL A 102 6.56 -2.19 2.71
C VAL A 102 6.36 -3.68 2.98
N GLU A 103 6.55 -4.11 4.23
CA GLU A 103 6.50 -5.54 4.60
C GLU A 103 5.06 -6.04 4.65
N GLY A 104 4.17 -5.22 5.21
CA GLY A 104 2.74 -5.47 5.25
C GLY A 104 1.98 -4.18 5.56
N VAL A 105 0.67 -4.22 5.36
CA VAL A 105 -0.22 -3.09 5.62
C VAL A 105 -1.37 -3.56 6.50
N THR A 106 -1.54 -2.89 7.64
CA THR A 106 -2.74 -3.01 8.47
C THR A 106 -3.74 -1.94 8.08
N LEU A 107 -4.99 -2.33 7.89
CA LEU A 107 -6.14 -1.45 7.69
C LEU A 107 -7.18 -1.74 8.76
N GLU A 108 -7.57 -0.71 9.50
CA GLU A 108 -8.54 -0.80 10.58
C GLU A 108 -9.45 0.43 10.60
N LEU A 109 -10.54 0.36 11.37
CA LEU A 109 -11.29 1.56 11.75
C LEU A 109 -10.85 1.98 13.17
N ASP A 110 -10.29 3.18 13.29
CA ASP A 110 -9.79 3.71 14.58
C ASP A 110 -10.91 3.78 15.64
N ASP A 111 -10.59 3.36 16.87
CA ASP A 111 -11.59 3.20 17.93
C ASP A 111 -12.06 4.50 18.57
N VAL A 112 -11.26 5.56 18.47
CA VAL A 112 -11.51 6.84 19.14
C VAL A 112 -12.15 7.83 18.18
N PHE A 113 -11.58 7.96 17.00
CA PHE A 113 -11.90 8.96 16.00
C PHE A 113 -12.71 8.42 14.83
N ARG A 114 -12.87 7.09 14.74
CA ARG A 114 -13.73 6.42 13.74
C ARG A 114 -13.39 6.77 12.30
N TYR A 115 -12.11 6.90 11.98
CA TYR A 115 -11.58 6.99 10.61
C TYR A 115 -10.84 5.71 10.25
N TYR A 116 -10.74 5.40 8.96
CA TYR A 116 -9.98 4.27 8.46
C TYR A 116 -8.48 4.56 8.59
N ASN A 117 -7.80 3.83 9.44
CA ASN A 117 -6.39 4.02 9.74
C ASN A 117 -5.56 2.96 9.03
N VAL A 118 -4.45 3.40 8.45
CA VAL A 118 -3.46 2.55 7.79
C VAL A 118 -2.19 2.56 8.63
N LEU A 119 -1.70 1.39 9.01
CA LEU A 119 -0.45 1.22 9.75
C LEU A 119 0.50 0.34 8.95
N LEU A 120 1.77 0.74 8.86
CA LEU A 120 2.79 -0.02 8.13
C LEU A 120 4.21 0.33 8.55
N GLY A 121 5.14 -0.59 8.23
CA GLY A 121 6.57 -0.34 8.23
C GLY A 121 7.09 -0.06 6.82
N LEU A 122 7.83 1.04 6.63
CA LEU A 122 8.44 1.42 5.36
C LEU A 122 9.97 1.40 5.43
N LYS A 123 10.59 0.58 4.59
CA LYS A 123 12.05 0.42 4.49
C LYS A 123 12.68 1.49 3.60
N VAL A 124 12.91 2.66 4.16
CA VAL A 124 13.61 3.77 3.47
C VAL A 124 14.66 4.38 4.40
N GLN A 125 15.83 4.75 3.84
CA GLN A 125 16.93 5.33 4.62
C GLN A 125 16.49 6.58 5.40
N LYS A 126 16.92 6.71 6.66
CA LYS A 126 16.57 7.81 7.57
C LYS A 126 16.76 9.22 6.99
N LYS A 127 17.70 9.40 6.05
CA LYS A 127 17.98 10.69 5.39
C LYS A 127 16.77 11.28 4.66
N TRP A 128 15.78 10.45 4.32
CA TRP A 128 14.57 10.87 3.60
C TRP A 128 13.43 11.35 4.50
N HIS A 129 13.67 11.49 5.81
CA HIS A 129 12.68 11.98 6.79
C HIS A 129 11.87 13.18 6.29
N ASP A 130 12.56 14.25 5.85
CA ASP A 130 11.89 15.50 5.48
C ASP A 130 11.04 15.34 4.22
N VAL A 131 11.45 14.48 3.28
CA VAL A 131 10.70 14.16 2.07
C VAL A 131 9.42 13.38 2.42
N ILE A 132 9.55 12.34 3.25
CA ILE A 132 8.42 11.52 3.70
C ILE A 132 7.41 12.40 4.46
N LYS A 133 7.89 13.18 5.44
CA LYS A 133 7.04 14.06 6.24
C LYS A 133 6.33 15.11 5.39
N THR A 134 7.02 15.72 4.44
CA THR A 134 6.43 16.71 3.53
C THR A 134 5.35 16.08 2.67
N TYR A 135 5.63 14.93 2.06
CA TYR A 135 4.65 14.20 1.26
C TYR A 135 3.39 13.87 2.06
N LEU A 136 3.53 13.26 3.24
CA LEU A 136 2.39 12.92 4.10
C LEU A 136 1.58 14.17 4.48
N SER A 137 2.25 15.29 4.79
CA SER A 137 1.59 16.55 5.14
C SER A 137 0.83 17.18 3.98
N GLU A 138 1.33 17.05 2.75
CA GLU A 138 0.71 17.62 1.55
C GLU A 138 -0.40 16.75 0.98
N GLN A 139 -0.27 15.43 1.08
CA GLN A 139 -1.16 14.48 0.41
C GLN A 139 -2.30 13.95 1.30
N ILE A 140 -2.21 14.15 2.62
CA ILE A 140 -3.27 13.76 3.57
C ILE A 140 -4.04 14.99 4.03
N ASN A 141 -5.27 15.13 3.54
CA ASN A 141 -6.17 16.20 3.97
C ASN A 141 -6.43 16.10 5.48
N GLY A 142 -6.25 17.23 6.18
CA GLY A 142 -6.36 17.28 7.64
C GLY A 142 -5.10 16.83 8.39
N GLY A 143 -4.05 16.38 7.69
CA GLY A 143 -2.72 16.13 8.26
C GLY A 143 -2.66 15.06 9.36
N LYS A 144 -3.60 14.10 9.35
CA LYS A 144 -3.65 13.03 10.35
C LYS A 144 -2.71 11.89 9.98
N PHE A 145 -1.47 11.99 10.42
CA PHE A 145 -0.48 10.92 10.31
C PHE A 145 0.50 10.95 11.48
N GLU A 146 1.13 9.80 11.71
CA GLU A 146 2.27 9.63 12.61
C GLU A 146 3.44 9.09 11.80
N LEU A 147 4.65 9.53 12.16
CA LEU A 147 5.89 9.13 11.50
C LEU A 147 6.98 8.98 12.55
N SER A 148 7.44 7.75 12.76
CA SER A 148 8.54 7.43 13.67
C SER A 148 9.60 6.59 12.96
N PHE A 149 10.87 6.77 13.30
CA PHE A 149 11.94 5.93 12.75
C PHE A 149 12.38 4.90 13.78
N ASN A 150 12.17 3.63 13.47
CA ASN A 150 12.69 2.52 14.26
C ASN A 150 14.16 2.26 13.88
N GLY A 151 15.06 2.71 14.75
CA GLY A 151 16.50 2.58 14.54
C GLY A 151 17.05 1.15 14.66
N ASN A 152 16.31 0.23 15.28
CA ASN A 152 16.72 -1.17 15.42
C ASN A 152 16.47 -1.93 14.11
N ASP A 153 15.30 -1.71 13.52
CA ASP A 153 14.86 -2.44 12.32
C ASP A 153 15.17 -1.67 11.03
N GLY A 154 15.55 -0.40 11.14
CA GLY A 154 15.94 0.45 10.01
C GLY A 154 14.76 0.86 9.12
N LEU A 155 13.56 0.94 9.70
CA LEU A 155 12.30 1.23 9.02
C LEU A 155 11.57 2.42 9.64
N TRP A 156 10.67 3.01 8.87
CA TRP A 156 9.72 4.02 9.32
C TRP A 156 8.41 3.36 9.72
N ASP A 157 7.97 3.61 10.95
CA ASP A 157 6.60 3.31 11.37
C ASP A 157 5.72 4.48 10.90
N ILE A 158 4.75 4.17 10.04
CA ILE A 158 3.83 5.15 9.45
C ILE A 158 2.40 4.75 9.79
N ASN A 159 1.67 5.66 10.42
CA ASN A 159 0.24 5.56 10.61
C ASN A 159 -0.44 6.74 9.89
N PHE A 160 -1.51 6.53 9.14
CA PHE A 160 -2.25 7.63 8.54
C PHE A 160 -3.73 7.35 8.32
N ALA A 161 -4.53 8.41 8.41
CA ALA A 161 -5.97 8.35 8.10
C ALA A 161 -6.17 8.26 6.58
N LEU A 162 -6.65 7.10 6.11
CA LEU A 162 -7.00 6.86 4.71
C LEU A 162 -8.07 7.83 4.22
N ASP A 163 -8.99 8.24 5.10
CA ASP A 163 -10.04 9.23 4.82
C ASP A 163 -9.49 10.56 4.27
N GLY A 164 -8.26 10.90 4.64
CA GLY A 164 -7.58 12.12 4.17
C GLY A 164 -6.96 11.99 2.79
N VAL A 165 -6.83 10.77 2.24
CA VAL A 165 -6.15 10.51 0.97
C VAL A 165 -7.10 10.80 -0.20
N GLN A 166 -6.61 11.53 -1.21
CA GLN A 166 -7.39 11.83 -2.40
C GLN A 166 -7.86 10.55 -3.10
N GLY A 167 -9.17 10.45 -3.36
CA GLY A 167 -9.78 9.28 -3.99
C GLY A 167 -10.50 8.35 -3.02
N PHE A 168 -10.31 8.54 -1.71
CA PHE A 168 -11.08 7.83 -0.70
C PHE A 168 -12.58 8.13 -0.80
N HIS A 169 -13.40 7.09 -0.63
CA HIS A 169 -14.82 7.21 -0.36
C HIS A 169 -15.34 5.99 0.42
N GLU A 170 -16.24 6.20 1.38
CA GLU A 170 -16.71 5.16 2.30
C GLU A 170 -17.40 3.96 1.60
N GLY A 171 -17.93 4.17 0.39
CA GLY A 171 -18.58 3.13 -0.41
C GLY A 171 -17.64 2.21 -1.21
N MET A 172 -16.32 2.37 -1.07
CA MET A 172 -15.35 1.55 -1.82
C MET A 172 -15.25 0.12 -1.27
N SER A 173 -14.74 -0.81 -2.06
CA SER A 173 -14.35 -2.14 -1.56
C SER A 173 -13.03 -2.08 -0.79
N ILE A 174 -12.75 -3.13 -0.01
CA ILE A 174 -11.46 -3.29 0.66
C ILE A 174 -10.31 -3.35 -0.38
N GLY A 175 -10.54 -4.01 -1.52
CA GLY A 175 -9.57 -4.06 -2.62
C GLY A 175 -9.29 -2.69 -3.24
N GLU A 176 -10.33 -1.87 -3.44
CA GLU A 176 -10.16 -0.50 -3.89
C GLU A 176 -9.38 0.34 -2.87
N ALA A 177 -9.60 0.13 -1.57
CA ALA A 177 -8.85 0.79 -0.50
C ALA A 177 -7.37 0.40 -0.54
N TYR A 178 -7.03 -0.89 -0.68
CA TYR A 178 -5.63 -1.32 -0.80
C TYR A 178 -4.96 -0.86 -2.09
N LYS A 179 -5.70 -0.78 -3.21
CA LYS A 179 -5.19 -0.14 -4.43
C LYS A 179 -4.85 1.33 -4.16
N LEU A 180 -5.74 2.08 -3.50
CA LEU A 180 -5.49 3.48 -3.15
C LEU A 180 -4.27 3.63 -2.24
N ILE A 181 -4.17 2.80 -1.20
CA ILE A 181 -3.02 2.77 -0.28
C ILE A 181 -1.73 2.49 -1.05
N TYR A 182 -1.72 1.48 -1.90
CA TYR A 182 -0.56 1.14 -2.72
C TYR A 182 -0.14 2.30 -3.62
N THR A 183 -1.08 2.90 -4.35
CA THR A 183 -0.78 4.04 -5.23
C THR A 183 -0.21 5.21 -4.44
N PHE A 184 -0.78 5.50 -3.27
CA PHE A 184 -0.29 6.54 -2.37
C PHE A 184 1.15 6.27 -1.91
N LEU A 185 1.46 5.03 -1.51
CA LEU A 185 2.78 4.64 -1.01
C LEU A 185 3.82 4.54 -2.13
N PHE A 186 3.45 4.01 -3.30
CA PHE A 186 4.31 3.98 -4.47
C PHE A 186 4.81 5.39 -4.82
N ASN A 187 3.89 6.34 -4.87
CA ASN A 187 4.21 7.74 -5.15
C ASN A 187 5.09 8.37 -4.05
N LEU A 188 4.86 8.04 -2.77
CA LEU A 188 5.74 8.45 -1.66
C LEU A 188 7.16 7.95 -1.86
N VAL A 189 7.33 6.65 -2.13
CA VAL A 189 8.66 6.03 -2.28
C VAL A 189 9.36 6.57 -3.53
N ALA A 190 8.63 6.84 -4.61
CA ALA A 190 9.18 7.49 -5.79
C ALA A 190 9.78 8.89 -5.49
N GLN A 191 9.23 9.66 -4.55
CA GLN A 191 9.83 10.93 -4.11
C GLN A 191 11.17 10.75 -3.42
N THR A 192 11.39 9.59 -2.77
CA THR A 192 12.64 9.26 -2.07
C THR A 192 13.74 8.77 -3.01
N GLU A 193 13.51 8.82 -4.33
CA GLU A 193 14.47 8.52 -5.38
C GLU A 193 14.60 9.66 -6.41
N LYS A 194 14.17 10.87 -6.03
CA LYS A 194 14.39 12.09 -6.82
C LYS A 194 15.78 12.67 -6.62
#